data_AF-A0A958VDZ0-F1
#
_entry.id   AF-A0A958VDZ0-F1
#
_cell.length_a   1.000
_cell.length_b   1.000
_cell.length_c   1.000
_cell.angle_alpha   90.00
_cell.angle_beta   90.00
_cell.angle_gamma   90.00
#
_symmetry.space_group_name_H-M   'P 1'
#
loop_
_entity.id
_entity.type
_entity.pdbx_description
1 polymer ?
#
loop_
_entity_poly.entity_id
_entity_poly.type
_entity_poly.pdbx_seq_one_letter_code
_entity_poly.pdbx_strand_id
1 'polypeptide(L)'
;MKYTLVAVLTFATFTVFGQSTNTTSAAVAYQDASSSLAYQKFDDAVKSYKEAKDLIDKAISEITAETKEKVESKAWFYKAKIYADYANALAMKAQMDKDTSIVAEVMTEKYQNETQEAFKKALTFDRYRGELEDYVKGQAGMATTIATQMYNQGSDEALLAAQQAFFGAGKMMEMIGVKDTSSFLNAAICAEKIQRYDLAVESYKILSAEGFRGGSSYSYLANAYNNLGEDEKRKAAIDEGLAKYPNNKELIIESVNYNLSKGNKTEALSALEKAIELAPDNKTIYFAAGSTLQDLMDADDSKLDAATREEFLMKAGGYYDKALELDPNYADAAYNKGAMYLNAGIDTDTEKNNLDLNDRENFQRLEKKANEMFNKSIEALEVAHKLDSKNASIVKYLKILYGKVGNREKQVEMNNKLKELE
;
A
#
# COMPACT_ATOMS: atom_id res chain seq x y z
N MET A 1 80.41 -30.52 -24.44
CA MET A 1 80.71 -29.29 -23.65
C MET A 1 80.31 -28.11 -24.53
N LYS A 2 79.41 -27.18 -24.19
CA LYS A 2 78.91 -26.71 -22.90
C LYS A 2 77.57 -25.97 -23.12
N TYR A 3 76.59 -26.30 -22.27
CA TYR A 3 75.48 -25.51 -21.70
C TYR A 3 74.53 -24.69 -22.59
N THR A 4 73.34 -25.27 -22.77
CA THR A 4 72.03 -24.61 -22.83
C THR A 4 71.77 -23.82 -21.54
N LEU A 5 71.46 -22.52 -21.64
CA LEU A 5 70.96 -21.74 -20.51
C LEU A 5 69.43 -21.73 -20.57
N VAL A 6 68.82 -22.49 -19.67
CA VAL A 6 67.39 -22.45 -19.36
C VAL A 6 67.17 -21.26 -18.42
N ALA A 7 66.55 -20.18 -18.90
CA ALA A 7 66.02 -19.12 -18.05
C ALA A 7 64.58 -19.49 -17.70
N VAL A 8 64.39 -20.11 -16.53
CA VAL A 8 63.10 -20.45 -15.94
C VAL A 8 62.90 -19.61 -14.67
N LEU A 9 61.74 -18.95 -14.61
CA LEU A 9 60.98 -18.55 -13.41
C LEU A 9 61.67 -17.71 -12.32
N THR A 10 61.33 -16.41 -12.25
CA THR A 10 61.01 -15.68 -10.99
C THR A 10 60.36 -14.32 -11.29
N PHE A 11 59.12 -14.30 -11.82
CA PHE A 11 58.29 -13.07 -11.83
C PHE A 11 56.94 -13.23 -11.10
N ALA A 12 56.56 -14.45 -10.71
CA ALA A 12 55.27 -14.73 -10.06
C ALA A 12 55.28 -14.55 -8.52
N THR A 13 56.43 -14.32 -7.87
CA THR A 13 56.50 -14.24 -6.40
C THR A 13 56.32 -12.82 -5.85
N PHE A 14 56.77 -11.77 -6.55
CA PHE A 14 56.66 -10.39 -6.03
C PHE A 14 55.22 -9.85 -6.02
N THR A 15 54.38 -10.27 -6.97
CA THR A 15 52.97 -9.84 -7.05
C THR A 15 52.13 -10.39 -5.90
N VAL A 16 52.32 -11.66 -5.53
CA VAL A 16 51.59 -12.31 -4.42
C VAL A 16 51.94 -11.70 -3.06
N PHE A 17 53.19 -11.27 -2.85
CA PHE A 17 53.58 -10.57 -1.62
C PHE A 17 52.98 -9.15 -1.54
N GLY A 18 52.94 -8.40 -2.65
CA GLY A 18 52.34 -7.07 -2.71
C GLY A 18 50.83 -7.06 -2.40
N GLN A 19 50.08 -8.00 -2.98
CA GLN A 19 48.62 -8.15 -2.78
C GLN A 19 48.25 -8.36 -1.30
N SER A 20 48.95 -9.28 -0.62
CA SER A 20 48.70 -9.55 0.81
C SER A 20 49.06 -8.38 1.73
N THR A 21 49.99 -7.52 1.26
CA THR A 21 50.45 -6.35 2.01
C THR A 21 49.41 -5.24 1.95
N ASN A 22 48.89 -4.89 0.76
CA ASN A 22 47.90 -3.82 0.61
C ASN A 22 46.60 -4.13 1.37
N THR A 23 46.08 -5.36 1.30
CA THR A 23 44.89 -5.75 2.10
C THR A 23 45.16 -5.67 3.60
N THR A 24 46.37 -6.00 4.04
CA THR A 24 46.72 -5.95 5.47
C THR A 24 46.89 -4.50 5.93
N SER A 25 47.53 -3.64 5.14
CA SER A 25 47.63 -2.21 5.41
C SER A 25 46.24 -1.55 5.43
N ALA A 26 45.35 -1.90 4.50
CA ALA A 26 43.97 -1.42 4.50
C ALA A 26 43.22 -1.82 5.78
N ALA A 27 43.42 -3.04 6.27
CA ALA A 27 42.84 -3.51 7.52
C ALA A 27 43.35 -2.74 8.74
N VAL A 28 44.64 -2.38 8.78
CA VAL A 28 45.23 -1.55 9.84
C VAL A 28 44.66 -0.13 9.78
N ALA A 29 44.66 0.51 8.62
CA ALA A 29 44.09 1.84 8.45
C ALA A 29 42.59 1.88 8.81
N TYR A 30 41.84 0.83 8.47
CA TYR A 30 40.44 0.66 8.86
C TYR A 30 40.28 0.57 10.39
N GLN A 31 41.15 -0.17 11.08
CA GLN A 31 41.13 -0.25 12.55
C GLN A 31 41.48 1.08 13.21
N ASP A 32 42.44 1.82 12.66
CA ASP A 32 42.81 3.16 13.12
C ASP A 32 41.65 4.15 12.91
N ALA A 33 40.93 4.03 11.79
CA ALA A 33 39.74 4.81 11.50
C ALA A 33 38.60 4.55 12.51
N SER A 34 38.29 3.26 12.75
CA SER A 34 37.29 2.87 13.75
C SER A 34 37.67 3.34 15.16
N SER A 35 38.95 3.25 15.52
CA SER A 35 39.46 3.73 16.81
C SER A 35 39.31 5.25 16.93
N SER A 36 39.68 5.99 15.89
CA SER A 36 39.56 7.45 15.84
C SER A 36 38.10 7.88 15.98
N LEU A 37 37.18 7.19 15.30
CA LEU A 37 35.74 7.44 15.42
C LEU A 37 35.22 7.17 16.84
N ALA A 38 35.67 6.09 17.49
CA ALA A 38 35.31 5.77 18.87
C ALA A 38 35.78 6.85 19.88
N TYR A 39 36.90 7.51 19.61
CA TYR A 39 37.39 8.66 20.36
C TYR A 39 36.87 10.01 19.84
N GLN A 40 35.85 10.01 18.97
CA GLN A 40 35.22 11.21 18.39
C GLN A 40 36.20 12.12 17.62
N LYS A 41 37.29 11.56 17.09
CA LYS A 41 38.24 12.24 16.20
C LYS A 41 37.79 12.08 14.75
N PHE A 42 36.74 12.79 14.37
CA PHE A 42 36.08 12.60 13.07
C PHE A 42 36.96 12.90 11.86
N ASP A 43 37.81 13.94 11.94
CA ASP A 43 38.76 14.26 10.87
C ASP A 43 39.78 13.14 10.64
N ASP A 44 40.37 12.64 11.75
CA ASP A 44 41.32 11.53 11.71
C ASP A 44 40.64 10.25 11.21
N ALA A 45 39.41 9.99 11.64
CA ALA A 45 38.64 8.83 11.19
C ALA A 45 38.36 8.87 9.69
N VAL A 46 37.87 10.00 9.16
CA VAL A 46 37.60 10.17 7.72
C VAL A 46 38.89 10.02 6.91
N LYS A 47 40.00 10.60 7.37
CA LYS A 47 41.31 10.46 6.72
C LYS A 47 41.77 9.00 6.68
N SER A 48 41.70 8.29 7.81
CA SER A 48 42.11 6.88 7.88
C SER A 48 41.19 5.96 7.08
N TYR A 49 39.88 6.23 7.02
CA TYR A 49 38.97 5.49 6.13
C TYR A 49 39.29 5.74 4.65
N LYS A 50 39.63 6.98 4.26
CA LYS A 50 40.06 7.27 2.90
C LYS A 50 41.34 6.52 2.53
N GLU A 51 42.33 6.50 3.41
CA GLU A 51 43.55 5.69 3.23
C GLU A 51 43.23 4.20 3.10
N ALA A 52 42.38 3.66 3.98
CA ALA A 52 41.94 2.27 3.91
C ALA A 52 41.24 1.97 2.57
N LYS A 53 40.41 2.90 2.08
CA LYS A 53 39.73 2.79 0.78
C LYS A 53 40.72 2.75 -0.38
N ASP A 54 41.68 3.66 -0.42
CA ASP A 54 42.67 3.71 -1.50
C ASP A 54 43.55 2.45 -1.52
N LEU A 55 43.94 1.95 -0.35
CA LEU A 55 44.70 0.71 -0.20
C LEU A 55 43.90 -0.52 -0.62
N ILE A 56 42.61 -0.60 -0.24
CA ILE A 56 41.79 -1.75 -0.61
C ILE A 56 41.45 -1.76 -2.09
N ASP A 57 41.22 -0.60 -2.70
CA ASP A 57 41.00 -0.49 -4.15
C ASP A 57 42.22 -0.94 -4.93
N LYS A 58 43.41 -0.55 -4.48
CA LYS A 58 44.66 -1.06 -5.04
C LYS A 58 44.76 -2.58 -4.89
N ALA A 59 44.49 -3.12 -3.71
CA ALA A 59 44.53 -4.56 -3.47
C ALA A 59 43.55 -5.32 -4.38
N ILE A 60 42.34 -4.78 -4.60
CA ILE A 60 41.34 -5.38 -5.50
C ILE A 60 41.79 -5.32 -6.95
N SER A 61 42.39 -4.21 -7.39
CA SER A 61 42.91 -4.06 -8.76
C SER A 61 44.06 -5.03 -9.09
N GLU A 62 44.76 -5.52 -8.07
CA GLU A 62 45.86 -6.47 -8.19
C GLU A 62 45.38 -7.93 -8.20
N ILE A 63 44.10 -8.22 -7.97
CA ILE A 63 43.55 -9.59 -8.00
C ILE A 63 43.62 -10.14 -9.43
N THR A 64 44.26 -11.29 -9.56
CA THR A 64 44.35 -12.10 -10.78
C THR A 64 43.78 -13.50 -10.57
N ALA A 65 43.61 -14.28 -11.64
CA ALA A 65 43.19 -15.68 -11.57
C ALA A 65 44.10 -16.59 -10.73
N GLU A 66 45.35 -16.18 -10.47
CA GLU A 66 46.31 -16.92 -9.64
C GLU A 66 46.24 -16.53 -8.15
N THR A 67 45.41 -15.54 -7.81
CA THR A 67 45.29 -15.03 -6.44
C THR A 67 44.73 -16.12 -5.54
N LYS A 68 45.41 -16.37 -4.42
CA LYS A 68 44.91 -17.35 -3.45
C LYS A 68 43.58 -16.88 -2.90
N GLU A 69 42.59 -17.77 -2.85
CA GLU A 69 41.24 -17.48 -2.34
C GLU A 69 41.25 -16.81 -0.95
N LYS A 70 42.15 -17.22 -0.05
CA LYS A 70 42.33 -16.59 1.28
C LYS A 70 42.67 -15.10 1.21
N VAL A 71 43.42 -14.69 0.19
CA VAL A 71 43.82 -13.28 -0.02
C VAL A 71 42.67 -12.51 -0.65
N GLU A 72 42.06 -13.06 -1.71
CA GLU A 72 40.90 -12.46 -2.39
C GLU A 72 39.71 -12.27 -1.44
N SER A 73 39.33 -13.32 -0.70
CA SER A 73 38.23 -13.26 0.30
C SER A 73 38.47 -12.20 1.36
N LYS A 74 39.71 -12.06 1.86
CA LYS A 74 40.07 -11.01 2.83
C LYS A 74 39.94 -9.62 2.20
N ALA A 75 40.38 -9.44 0.95
CA ALA A 75 40.31 -8.15 0.26
C ALA A 75 38.86 -7.70 0.04
N TRP A 76 37.99 -8.58 -0.44
CA TRP A 76 36.57 -8.26 -0.62
C TRP A 76 35.84 -8.03 0.71
N PHE A 77 36.14 -8.81 1.75
CA PHE A 77 35.61 -8.59 3.10
C PHE A 77 35.92 -7.17 3.62
N TYR A 78 37.18 -6.74 3.53
CA TYR A 78 37.54 -5.39 3.96
C TYR A 78 37.00 -4.32 3.02
N LYS A 79 36.92 -4.55 1.71
CA LYS A 79 36.34 -3.57 0.78
C LYS A 79 34.89 -3.26 1.15
N ALA A 80 34.08 -4.30 1.40
CA ALA A 80 32.69 -4.14 1.80
C ALA A 80 32.55 -3.26 3.06
N LYS A 81 33.29 -3.58 4.11
CA LYS A 81 33.25 -2.84 5.38
C LYS A 81 33.79 -1.42 5.27
N ILE A 82 34.94 -1.25 4.62
CA ILE A 82 35.58 0.07 4.44
C ILE A 82 34.66 1.01 3.67
N TYR A 83 34.07 0.54 2.57
CA TYR A 83 33.18 1.37 1.76
C TYR A 83 31.94 1.81 2.54
N ALA A 84 31.30 0.90 3.29
CA ALA A 84 30.14 1.22 4.11
C ALA A 84 30.48 2.19 5.25
N ASP A 85 31.52 1.90 6.04
CA ASP A 85 31.89 2.73 7.19
C ASP A 85 32.47 4.09 6.77
N TYR A 86 33.13 4.18 5.62
CA TYR A 86 33.61 5.45 5.09
C TYR A 86 32.46 6.38 4.74
N ALA A 87 31.44 5.86 4.05
CA ALA A 87 30.25 6.64 3.72
C ALA A 87 29.52 7.11 4.98
N ASN A 88 29.39 6.24 5.98
CA ASN A 88 28.80 6.59 7.28
C ASN A 88 29.61 7.66 8.02
N ALA A 89 30.94 7.54 8.06
CA ALA A 89 31.81 8.51 8.71
C ALA A 89 31.72 9.89 8.04
N LEU A 90 31.68 9.94 6.70
CA LEU A 90 31.45 11.18 5.96
C LEU A 90 30.07 11.77 6.24
N ALA A 91 29.02 10.96 6.30
CA ALA A 91 27.67 11.42 6.61
C ALA A 91 27.57 12.02 8.02
N MET A 92 28.17 11.36 9.02
CA MET A 92 28.25 11.88 10.39
C MET A 92 29.01 13.21 10.43
N LYS A 93 30.16 13.28 9.75
CA LYS A 93 30.96 14.51 9.67
C LYS A 93 30.18 15.63 8.97
N ALA A 94 29.48 15.32 7.88
CA ALA A 94 28.69 16.29 7.11
C ALA A 94 27.57 16.88 7.96
N GLN A 95 26.93 16.06 8.78
CA GLN A 95 25.91 16.51 9.73
C GLN A 95 26.50 17.42 10.81
N MET A 96 27.67 17.07 11.37
CA MET A 96 28.35 17.88 12.39
C MET A 96 28.81 19.24 11.86
N ASP A 97 29.48 19.23 10.71
CA ASP A 97 30.05 20.42 10.08
C ASP A 97 28.98 21.24 9.34
N LYS A 98 27.79 20.66 9.14
CA LYS A 98 26.72 21.19 8.28
C LYS A 98 27.20 21.44 6.85
N ASP A 99 28.10 20.58 6.38
CA ASP A 99 28.68 20.63 5.04
C ASP A 99 28.39 19.32 4.29
N THR A 100 27.37 19.35 3.44
CA THR A 100 26.98 18.19 2.62
C THR A 100 27.89 17.99 1.41
N SER A 101 28.82 18.91 1.12
CA SER A 101 29.71 18.76 -0.03
C SER A 101 30.69 17.61 0.15
N ILE A 102 31.04 17.27 1.40
CA ILE A 102 32.01 16.21 1.71
C ILE A 102 31.47 14.80 1.42
N VAL A 103 30.15 14.62 1.35
CA VAL A 103 29.54 13.31 0.99
C VAL A 103 29.38 13.13 -0.51
N ALA A 104 29.71 14.12 -1.33
CA ALA A 104 29.45 14.08 -2.78
C ALA A 104 30.07 12.84 -3.46
N GLU A 105 31.24 12.37 -3.02
CA GLU A 105 31.87 11.19 -3.61
C GLU A 105 31.12 9.88 -3.31
N VAL A 106 30.53 9.76 -2.12
CA VAL A 106 29.86 8.54 -1.65
C VAL A 106 28.37 8.49 -2.01
N MET A 107 27.79 9.62 -2.40
CA MET A 107 26.40 9.74 -2.83
C MET A 107 26.18 9.37 -4.31
N THR A 108 27.24 9.04 -5.05
CA THR A 108 27.13 8.66 -6.45
C THR A 108 26.58 7.25 -6.61
N GLU A 109 25.77 7.02 -7.65
CA GLU A 109 25.27 5.69 -8.02
C GLU A 109 26.43 4.70 -8.19
N LYS A 110 27.54 5.17 -8.77
CA LYS A 110 28.77 4.37 -8.92
C LYS A 110 29.28 3.86 -7.57
N TYR A 111 29.41 4.72 -6.56
CA TYR A 111 29.91 4.32 -5.24
C TYR A 111 28.96 3.33 -4.55
N GLN A 112 27.65 3.55 -4.67
CA GLN A 112 26.64 2.65 -4.13
C GLN A 112 26.73 1.26 -4.78
N ASN A 113 26.85 1.20 -6.10
CA ASN A 113 27.02 -0.04 -6.84
C ASN A 113 28.32 -0.76 -6.47
N GLU A 114 29.45 -0.05 -6.37
CA GLU A 114 30.72 -0.63 -5.92
C GLU A 114 30.62 -1.22 -4.50
N THR A 115 29.91 -0.55 -3.60
CA THR A 115 29.66 -1.05 -2.24
C THR A 115 28.86 -2.35 -2.29
N GLN A 116 27.73 -2.36 -3.01
CA GLN A 116 26.88 -3.55 -3.16
C GLN A 116 27.63 -4.73 -3.79
N GLU A 117 28.41 -4.47 -4.84
CA GLU A 117 29.25 -5.48 -5.50
C GLU A 117 30.29 -6.06 -4.52
N ALA A 118 30.91 -5.22 -3.69
CA ALA A 118 31.86 -5.67 -2.69
C ALA A 118 31.21 -6.63 -1.68
N PHE A 119 30.02 -6.32 -1.17
CA PHE A 119 29.27 -7.23 -0.29
C PHE A 119 28.90 -8.53 -1.01
N LYS A 120 28.29 -8.42 -2.20
CA LYS A 120 27.88 -9.58 -3.00
C LYS A 120 29.05 -10.52 -3.25
N LYS A 121 30.21 -9.98 -3.62
CA LYS A 121 31.43 -10.75 -3.90
C LYS A 121 32.02 -11.32 -2.62
N ALA A 122 32.09 -10.56 -1.54
CA ALA A 122 32.58 -11.06 -0.24
C ALA A 122 31.74 -12.24 0.28
N LEU A 123 30.42 -12.19 0.14
CA LEU A 123 29.49 -13.24 0.57
C LEU A 123 29.57 -14.54 -0.26
N THR A 124 30.30 -14.55 -1.37
CA THR A 124 30.57 -15.79 -2.13
C THR A 124 31.62 -16.67 -1.47
N PHE A 125 32.43 -16.12 -0.56
CA PHE A 125 33.46 -16.86 0.16
C PHE A 125 32.94 -17.31 1.52
N ASP A 126 33.15 -18.58 1.87
CA ASP A 126 32.81 -19.07 3.21
C ASP A 126 33.68 -18.41 4.29
N ARG A 127 34.93 -18.09 3.93
CA ARG A 127 35.84 -17.36 4.81
C ARG A 127 35.35 -15.92 5.02
N TYR A 128 35.15 -15.54 6.27
CA TYR A 128 34.62 -14.25 6.72
C TYR A 128 33.12 -14.00 6.48
N ARG A 129 32.39 -14.99 5.96
CA ARG A 129 30.95 -14.84 5.70
C ARG A 129 30.18 -14.49 6.97
N GLY A 130 30.38 -15.28 8.03
CA GLY A 130 29.72 -15.06 9.32
C GLY A 130 30.07 -13.71 9.92
N GLU A 131 31.34 -13.33 9.89
CA GLU A 131 31.81 -12.04 10.40
C GLU A 131 31.25 -10.85 9.61
N LEU A 132 31.04 -11.00 8.30
CA LEU A 132 30.42 -9.98 7.47
C LEU A 132 28.91 -9.89 7.74
N GLU A 133 28.23 -11.03 7.88
CA GLU A 133 26.82 -11.09 8.27
C GLU A 133 26.59 -10.46 9.64
N ASP A 134 27.44 -10.74 10.61
CA ASP A 134 27.38 -10.17 11.96
C ASP A 134 27.65 -8.66 11.94
N TYR A 135 28.59 -8.19 11.11
CA TYR A 135 28.81 -6.77 10.87
C TYR A 135 27.54 -6.09 10.32
N VAL A 136 26.92 -6.65 9.28
CA VAL A 136 25.70 -6.09 8.66
C VAL A 136 24.54 -6.06 9.66
N LYS A 137 24.32 -7.16 10.41
CA LYS A 137 23.30 -7.20 11.47
C LYS A 137 23.55 -6.16 12.55
N GLY A 138 24.81 -5.95 12.93
CA GLY A 138 25.20 -4.90 13.87
C GLY A 138 24.84 -3.50 13.37
N GLN A 139 25.19 -3.17 12.13
CA GLN A 139 24.87 -1.88 11.50
C GLN A 139 23.35 -1.67 11.37
N ALA A 140 22.61 -2.69 10.91
CA ALA A 140 21.15 -2.65 10.83
C ALA A 140 20.49 -2.47 12.21
N GLY A 141 21.00 -3.15 13.25
CA GLY A 141 20.54 -2.99 14.62
C GLY A 141 20.77 -1.58 15.17
N MET A 142 21.94 -0.99 14.89
CA MET A 142 22.23 0.40 15.24
C MET A 142 21.30 1.38 14.52
N ALA A 143 21.11 1.22 13.20
CA ALA A 143 20.19 2.03 12.42
C ALA A 143 18.75 1.95 12.95
N THR A 144 18.27 0.74 13.27
CA THR A 144 16.94 0.50 13.88
C THR A 144 16.81 1.19 15.24
N THR A 145 17.88 1.18 16.05
CA THR A 145 17.88 1.85 17.37
C THR A 145 17.78 3.36 17.21
N ILE A 146 18.58 3.94 16.31
CA ILE A 146 18.51 5.38 15.98
C ILE A 146 17.12 5.72 15.44
N ALA A 147 16.60 4.92 14.50
CA ALA A 147 15.28 5.12 13.92
C ALA A 147 14.19 5.13 14.99
N THR A 148 14.25 4.23 15.96
CA THR A 148 13.31 4.16 17.09
C THR A 148 13.41 5.41 17.97
N GLN A 149 14.62 5.89 18.24
CA GLN A 149 14.82 7.14 18.99
C GLN A 149 14.22 8.35 18.26
N MET A 150 14.43 8.44 16.94
CA MET A 150 13.89 9.53 16.12
C MET A 150 12.37 9.44 16.00
N TYR A 151 11.82 8.23 15.82
CA TYR A 151 10.38 7.99 15.82
C TYR A 151 9.72 8.49 17.12
N ASN A 152 10.35 8.22 18.27
CA ASN A 152 9.85 8.67 19.57
C ASN A 152 9.90 10.19 19.78
N GLN A 153 10.70 10.93 19.01
CA GLN A 153 10.68 12.40 19.04
C GLN A 153 9.43 12.96 18.34
N GLY A 154 8.94 12.27 17.30
CA GLY A 154 7.64 12.52 16.69
C GLY A 154 7.50 13.78 15.83
N SER A 155 8.53 14.62 15.69
CA SER A 155 8.52 15.73 14.72
C SER A 155 8.61 15.20 13.29
N ASP A 156 8.13 15.96 12.30
CA ASP A 156 8.17 15.53 10.90
C ASP A 156 9.60 15.25 10.42
N GLU A 157 10.57 16.08 10.83
CA GLU A 157 11.99 15.90 10.54
C GLU A 157 12.54 14.62 11.17
N ALA A 158 12.19 14.35 12.43
CA ALA A 158 12.61 13.14 13.11
C ALA A 158 11.94 11.88 12.52
N LEU A 159 10.67 11.96 12.12
CA LEU A 159 9.97 10.87 11.44
C LEU A 159 10.56 10.60 10.05
N LEU A 160 10.98 11.63 9.32
CA LEU A 160 11.70 11.46 8.06
C LEU A 160 13.06 10.77 8.29
N ALA A 161 13.82 11.20 9.31
CA ALA A 161 15.08 10.55 9.67
C ALA A 161 14.86 9.09 10.12
N ALA A 162 13.80 8.83 10.89
CA ALA A 162 13.41 7.47 11.31
C ALA A 162 13.05 6.61 10.10
N GLN A 163 12.28 7.14 9.15
CA GLN A 163 11.94 6.47 7.90
C GLN A 163 13.20 6.04 7.15
N GLN A 164 14.15 6.97 6.94
CA GLN A 164 15.38 6.71 6.20
C GLN A 164 16.23 5.65 6.91
N ALA A 165 16.35 5.72 8.24
CA ALA A 165 17.13 4.78 9.02
C ALA A 165 16.50 3.37 9.05
N PHE A 166 15.18 3.25 9.20
CA PHE A 166 14.49 1.96 9.08
C PHE A 166 14.62 1.37 7.67
N PHE A 167 14.41 2.18 6.62
CA PHE A 167 14.53 1.71 5.24
C PHE A 167 15.96 1.24 4.94
N GLY A 168 16.96 2.02 5.36
CA GLY A 168 18.37 1.65 5.25
C GLY A 168 18.71 0.38 6.01
N ALA A 169 18.16 0.17 7.22
CA ALA A 169 18.32 -1.08 7.97
C ALA A 169 17.79 -2.29 7.19
N GLY A 170 16.59 -2.17 6.60
CA GLY A 170 16.02 -3.20 5.75
C GLY A 170 16.90 -3.51 4.53
N LYS A 171 17.40 -2.47 3.84
CA LYS A 171 18.32 -2.62 2.70
C LYS A 171 19.64 -3.28 3.07
N MET A 172 20.21 -2.96 4.23
CA MET A 172 21.41 -3.65 4.72
C MET A 172 21.15 -5.14 4.94
N MET A 173 20.02 -5.51 5.55
CA MET A 173 19.66 -6.93 5.74
C MET A 173 19.45 -7.66 4.40
N GLU A 174 18.87 -7.00 3.39
CA GLU A 174 18.74 -7.56 2.03
C GLU A 174 20.10 -7.92 1.41
N MET A 175 21.16 -7.14 1.69
CA MET A 175 22.51 -7.40 1.14
C MET A 175 23.08 -8.74 1.59
N ILE A 176 22.67 -9.26 2.75
CA ILE A 176 23.04 -10.59 3.26
C ILE A 176 21.95 -11.64 3.03
N GLY A 177 20.95 -11.34 2.20
CA GLY A 177 19.86 -12.24 1.86
C GLY A 177 18.78 -12.38 2.95
N VAL A 178 18.77 -11.50 3.95
CA VAL A 178 17.75 -11.51 5.01
C VAL A 178 16.63 -10.52 4.67
N LYS A 179 15.40 -11.04 4.65
CA LYS A 179 14.19 -10.26 4.34
C LYS A 179 13.64 -9.63 5.62
N ASP A 180 14.02 -8.38 5.89
CA ASP A 180 13.57 -7.65 7.07
C ASP A 180 12.29 -6.84 6.80
N THR A 181 11.16 -7.55 6.82
CA THR A 181 9.84 -6.92 6.64
C THR A 181 9.46 -5.95 7.77
N SER A 182 10.02 -6.10 8.98
CA SER A 182 9.73 -5.20 10.10
C SER A 182 10.33 -3.82 9.88
N SER A 183 11.57 -3.75 9.39
CA SER A 183 12.22 -2.49 9.04
C SER A 183 11.47 -1.75 7.93
N PHE A 184 11.08 -2.43 6.85
CA PHE A 184 10.30 -1.77 5.78
C PHE A 184 8.90 -1.35 6.24
N LEU A 185 8.22 -2.14 7.09
CA LEU A 185 6.94 -1.72 7.66
C LEU A 185 7.08 -0.47 8.51
N ASN A 186 8.08 -0.41 9.39
CA ASN A 186 8.32 0.75 10.24
C ASN A 186 8.69 1.99 9.40
N ALA A 187 9.46 1.82 8.33
CA ALA A 187 9.75 2.88 7.38
C ALA A 187 8.46 3.41 6.71
N ALA A 188 7.58 2.52 6.23
CA ALA A 188 6.30 2.90 5.64
C ALA A 188 5.41 3.68 6.64
N ILE A 189 5.31 3.22 7.88
CA ILE A 189 4.53 3.89 8.94
C ILE A 189 5.07 5.29 9.23
N CYS A 190 6.40 5.46 9.29
CA CYS A 190 7.01 6.77 9.47
C CYS A 190 6.67 7.69 8.30
N ALA A 191 6.76 7.19 7.06
CA ALA A 191 6.44 7.93 5.84
C ALA A 191 4.96 8.37 5.80
N GLU A 192 4.03 7.48 6.17
CA GLU A 192 2.60 7.79 6.23
C GLU A 192 2.28 8.89 7.25
N LYS A 193 2.91 8.87 8.43
CA LYS A 193 2.68 9.88 9.48
C LYS A 193 3.02 11.30 9.02
N ILE A 194 4.00 11.44 8.13
CA ILE A 194 4.41 12.72 7.53
C ILE A 194 3.87 12.92 6.11
N GLN A 195 2.92 12.07 5.68
CA GLN A 195 2.28 12.13 4.37
C GLN A 195 3.24 12.06 3.18
N ARG A 196 4.43 11.47 3.37
CA ARG A 196 5.40 11.17 2.32
C ARG A 196 5.09 9.83 1.67
N TYR A 197 3.94 9.78 0.99
CA TYR A 197 3.44 8.56 0.36
C TYR A 197 4.37 8.03 -0.74
N ASP A 198 5.19 8.87 -1.34
CA ASP A 198 6.26 8.48 -2.27
C ASP A 198 7.26 7.52 -1.60
N LEU A 199 7.67 7.81 -0.36
CA LEU A 199 8.56 6.96 0.43
C LEU A 199 7.82 5.72 0.98
N ALA A 200 6.53 5.84 1.30
CA ALA A 200 5.72 4.70 1.72
C ALA A 200 5.59 3.66 0.59
N VAL A 201 5.40 4.11 -0.65
CA VAL A 201 5.33 3.25 -1.84
C VAL A 201 6.60 2.40 -1.99
N GLU A 202 7.79 2.95 -1.76
CA GLU A 202 9.04 2.19 -1.85
C GLU A 202 9.04 0.99 -0.90
N SER A 203 8.60 1.21 0.34
CA SER A 203 8.51 0.16 1.37
C SER A 203 7.41 -0.85 1.05
N TYR A 204 6.22 -0.38 0.65
CA TYR A 204 5.09 -1.27 0.35
C TYR A 204 5.30 -2.12 -0.90
N LYS A 205 6.06 -1.66 -1.90
CA LYS A 205 6.50 -2.49 -3.03
C LYS A 205 7.35 -3.67 -2.58
N ILE A 206 8.29 -3.45 -1.65
CA ILE A 206 9.13 -4.52 -1.12
C ILE A 206 8.27 -5.49 -0.31
N LEU A 207 7.44 -4.97 0.59
CA LEU A 207 6.55 -5.78 1.42
C LEU A 207 5.58 -6.64 0.59
N SER A 208 5.00 -6.09 -0.48
CA SER A 208 4.07 -6.81 -1.35
C SER A 208 4.77 -7.88 -2.20
N ALA A 209 5.95 -7.59 -2.74
CA ALA A 209 6.77 -8.57 -3.44
C ALA A 209 7.17 -9.75 -2.54
N GLU A 210 7.36 -9.49 -1.25
CA GLU A 210 7.68 -10.50 -0.23
C GLU A 210 6.46 -11.23 0.35
N GLY A 211 5.24 -10.87 -0.08
CA GLY A 211 4.01 -11.48 0.43
C GLY A 211 3.74 -11.17 1.90
N PHE A 212 4.28 -10.07 2.43
CA PHE A 212 4.09 -9.66 3.82
C PHE A 212 2.60 -9.45 4.11
N ARG A 213 2.05 -10.21 5.08
CA ARG A 213 0.60 -10.21 5.40
C ARG A 213 -0.29 -10.57 4.19
N GLY A 214 0.23 -11.32 3.23
CA GLY A 214 -0.52 -11.77 2.06
C GLY A 214 -1.02 -10.59 1.22
N GLY A 215 -2.34 -10.50 1.02
CA GLY A 215 -2.95 -9.45 0.21
C GLY A 215 -2.90 -8.05 0.84
N SER A 216 -2.82 -7.93 2.16
CA SER A 216 -2.95 -6.62 2.83
C SER A 216 -1.83 -5.64 2.45
N SER A 217 -0.60 -6.12 2.18
CA SER A 217 0.49 -5.24 1.68
C SER A 217 0.18 -4.59 0.34
N TYR A 218 -0.58 -5.27 -0.54
CA TYR A 218 -1.04 -4.68 -1.79
C TYR A 218 -2.11 -3.62 -1.56
N SER A 219 -3.00 -3.80 -0.57
CA SER A 219 -3.95 -2.75 -0.20
C SER A 219 -3.25 -1.50 0.34
N TYR A 220 -2.19 -1.65 1.15
CA TYR A 220 -1.39 -0.51 1.61
C TYR A 220 -0.68 0.20 0.46
N LEU A 221 -0.11 -0.57 -0.49
CA LEU A 221 0.50 -0.02 -1.69
C LEU A 221 -0.52 0.76 -2.55
N ALA A 222 -1.70 0.18 -2.77
CA ALA A 222 -2.79 0.83 -3.52
C ALA A 222 -3.27 2.11 -2.82
N ASN A 223 -3.40 2.09 -1.49
CA ASN A 223 -3.76 3.26 -0.71
C ASN A 223 -2.69 4.38 -0.80
N ALA A 224 -1.40 4.03 -0.73
CA ALA A 224 -0.33 4.99 -0.91
C ALA A 224 -0.37 5.64 -2.31
N TYR A 225 -0.61 4.85 -3.36
CA TYR A 225 -0.82 5.39 -4.72
C TYR A 225 -2.05 6.28 -4.83
N ASN A 226 -3.15 5.94 -4.13
CA ASN A 226 -4.34 6.79 -4.08
C ASN A 226 -4.01 8.20 -3.54
N ASN A 227 -3.25 8.27 -2.45
CA ASN A 227 -2.87 9.54 -1.84
C ASN A 227 -1.90 10.36 -2.71
N LEU A 228 -1.17 9.71 -3.62
CA LEU A 228 -0.34 10.38 -4.63
C LEU A 228 -1.13 10.78 -5.89
N GLY A 229 -2.40 10.40 -6.02
CA GLY A 229 -3.17 10.56 -7.25
C GLY A 229 -2.70 9.67 -8.41
N GLU A 230 -1.94 8.61 -8.13
CA GLU A 230 -1.40 7.70 -9.13
C GLU A 230 -2.39 6.56 -9.45
N ASP A 231 -3.52 6.92 -10.06
CA ASP A 231 -4.67 6.03 -10.29
C ASP A 231 -4.34 4.72 -11.02
N GLU A 232 -3.56 4.78 -12.10
CA GLU A 232 -3.18 3.58 -12.87
C GLU A 232 -2.37 2.59 -12.02
N LYS A 233 -1.47 3.13 -11.18
CA LYS A 233 -0.64 2.31 -10.29
C LYS A 233 -1.44 1.76 -9.12
N ARG A 234 -2.40 2.53 -8.58
CA ARG A 234 -3.38 2.05 -7.60
C ARG A 234 -4.13 0.83 -8.16
N LYS A 235 -4.69 0.96 -9.37
CA LYS A 235 -5.41 -0.15 -10.03
C LYS A 235 -4.50 -1.36 -10.23
N ALA A 236 -3.28 -1.15 -10.74
CA ALA A 236 -2.33 -2.24 -10.96
C ALA A 236 -2.00 -2.98 -9.65
N ALA A 237 -1.82 -2.27 -8.53
CA ALA A 237 -1.58 -2.89 -7.22
C ALA A 237 -2.79 -3.70 -6.73
N ILE A 238 -4.01 -3.20 -6.93
CA ILE A 238 -5.25 -3.91 -6.59
C ILE A 238 -5.37 -5.19 -7.42
N ASP A 239 -5.20 -5.09 -8.74
CA ASP A 239 -5.36 -6.20 -9.67
C ASP A 239 -4.31 -7.29 -9.41
N GLU A 240 -3.03 -6.91 -9.23
CA GLU A 240 -1.97 -7.86 -8.89
C GLU A 240 -2.23 -8.54 -7.54
N GLY A 241 -2.65 -7.74 -6.54
CA GLY A 241 -3.00 -8.24 -5.22
C GLY A 241 -4.13 -9.27 -5.27
N LEU A 242 -5.22 -8.97 -5.96
CA LEU A 242 -6.39 -9.87 -6.09
C LEU A 242 -6.09 -11.11 -6.93
N ALA A 243 -5.19 -11.03 -7.92
CA ALA A 243 -4.75 -12.19 -8.67
C ALA A 243 -4.01 -13.21 -7.78
N LYS A 244 -3.22 -12.73 -6.79
CA LYS A 244 -2.48 -13.58 -5.85
C LYS A 244 -3.30 -13.97 -4.62
N TYR A 245 -4.17 -13.07 -4.16
CA TYR A 245 -4.93 -13.19 -2.91
C TYR A 245 -6.41 -12.85 -3.14
N PRO A 246 -7.15 -13.68 -3.90
CA PRO A 246 -8.51 -13.35 -4.37
C PRO A 246 -9.54 -13.17 -3.26
N ASN A 247 -9.27 -13.69 -2.06
CA ASN A 247 -10.16 -13.64 -0.90
C ASN A 247 -9.63 -12.74 0.23
N ASN A 248 -8.61 -11.91 -0.04
CA ASN A 248 -8.13 -10.97 0.97
C ASN A 248 -9.13 -9.81 1.16
N LYS A 249 -9.61 -9.66 2.39
CA LYS A 249 -10.68 -8.71 2.74
C LYS A 249 -10.27 -7.27 2.46
N GLU A 250 -9.07 -6.87 2.87
CA GLU A 250 -8.60 -5.49 2.71
C GLU A 250 -8.48 -5.10 1.23
N LEU A 251 -7.99 -6.02 0.39
CA LEU A 251 -7.90 -5.81 -1.06
C LEU A 251 -9.25 -5.72 -1.76
N ILE A 252 -10.21 -6.56 -1.36
CA ILE A 252 -11.56 -6.49 -1.92
C ILE A 252 -12.20 -5.16 -1.56
N ILE A 253 -12.07 -4.70 -0.31
CA ILE A 253 -12.56 -3.38 0.10
C ILE A 253 -11.85 -2.25 -0.67
N GLU A 254 -10.54 -2.35 -0.88
CA GLU A 254 -9.81 -1.36 -1.69
C GLU A 254 -10.28 -1.35 -3.15
N SER A 255 -10.64 -2.52 -3.71
CA SER A 255 -11.25 -2.64 -5.04
C SER A 255 -12.65 -2.03 -5.11
N VAL A 256 -13.49 -2.23 -4.08
CA VAL A 256 -14.79 -1.56 -3.96
C VAL A 256 -14.59 -0.04 -3.96
N ASN A 257 -13.72 0.47 -3.09
CA ASN A 257 -13.45 1.90 -2.98
C ASN A 257 -12.92 2.49 -4.29
N TYR A 258 -12.02 1.78 -4.97
CA TYR A 258 -11.50 2.20 -6.27
C TYR A 258 -12.63 2.32 -7.30
N ASN A 259 -13.42 1.27 -7.49
CA ASN A 259 -14.45 1.26 -8.52
C ASN A 259 -15.58 2.27 -8.24
N LEU A 260 -16.01 2.41 -6.98
CA LEU A 260 -16.97 3.45 -6.59
C LEU A 260 -16.43 4.85 -6.88
N SER A 261 -15.16 5.13 -6.55
CA SER A 261 -14.54 6.43 -6.80
C SER A 261 -14.41 6.79 -8.29
N LYS A 262 -14.39 5.78 -9.17
CA LYS A 262 -14.33 5.96 -10.63
C LYS A 262 -15.70 5.93 -11.31
N GLY A 263 -16.77 5.63 -10.57
CA GLY A 263 -18.10 5.42 -11.14
C GLY A 263 -18.23 4.11 -11.93
N ASN A 264 -17.30 3.16 -11.75
CA ASN A 264 -17.33 1.83 -12.37
C ASN A 264 -18.31 0.93 -11.61
N LYS A 265 -19.61 1.22 -11.74
CA LYS A 265 -20.68 0.61 -10.92
C LYS A 265 -20.77 -0.91 -11.06
N THR A 266 -20.55 -1.45 -12.26
CA THR A 266 -20.60 -2.91 -12.51
C THR A 266 -19.48 -3.64 -11.77
N GLU A 267 -18.26 -3.13 -11.88
CA GLU A 267 -17.09 -3.69 -11.18
C GLU A 267 -17.21 -3.49 -9.66
N ALA A 268 -17.74 -2.35 -9.22
CA ALA A 268 -18.03 -2.09 -7.81
C ALA A 268 -19.02 -3.11 -7.24
N LEU A 269 -20.12 -3.40 -7.95
CA LEU A 269 -21.10 -4.40 -7.54
C LEU A 269 -20.45 -5.79 -7.42
N SER A 270 -19.65 -6.21 -8.42
CA SER A 270 -18.97 -7.51 -8.36
C SER A 270 -18.02 -7.61 -7.17
N ALA A 271 -17.29 -6.53 -6.85
CA ALA A 271 -16.42 -6.48 -5.69
C ALA A 271 -17.21 -6.49 -4.36
N LEU A 272 -18.35 -5.79 -4.30
CA LEU A 272 -19.25 -5.77 -3.16
C LEU A 272 -19.85 -7.16 -2.87
N GLU A 273 -20.26 -7.89 -3.92
CA GLU A 273 -20.78 -9.25 -3.78
C GLU A 273 -19.73 -10.21 -3.18
N LYS A 274 -18.48 -10.12 -3.61
CA LYS A 274 -17.37 -10.85 -2.97
C LYS A 274 -17.14 -10.40 -1.53
N ALA A 275 -17.27 -9.10 -1.25
CA ALA A 275 -17.11 -8.57 0.10
C ALA A 275 -18.20 -9.10 1.04
N ILE A 276 -19.44 -9.29 0.54
CA ILE A 276 -20.55 -9.90 1.27
C ILE A 276 -20.24 -11.35 1.65
N GLU A 277 -19.66 -12.15 0.76
CA GLU A 277 -19.27 -13.54 1.05
C GLU A 277 -18.28 -13.63 2.22
N LEU A 278 -17.40 -12.63 2.37
CA LEU A 278 -16.34 -12.60 3.38
C LEU A 278 -16.73 -11.91 4.70
N ALA A 279 -17.72 -11.02 4.65
CA ALA A 279 -18.21 -10.24 5.80
C ALA A 279 -19.75 -10.13 5.75
N PRO A 280 -20.46 -11.26 5.93
CA PRO A 280 -21.93 -11.33 5.81
C PRO A 280 -22.68 -10.62 6.95
N ASP A 281 -21.96 -10.12 7.96
CA ASP A 281 -22.49 -9.35 9.10
C ASP A 281 -22.27 -7.83 8.95
N ASN A 282 -21.66 -7.38 7.85
CA ASN A 282 -21.39 -5.96 7.62
C ASN A 282 -22.53 -5.29 6.85
N LYS A 283 -23.42 -4.61 7.58
CA LYS A 283 -24.56 -3.85 7.02
C LYS A 283 -24.17 -2.84 5.94
N THR A 284 -22.99 -2.23 6.03
CA THR A 284 -22.55 -1.16 5.12
C THR A 284 -22.25 -1.71 3.73
N ILE A 285 -21.77 -2.95 3.62
CA ILE A 285 -21.50 -3.59 2.33
C ILE A 285 -22.82 -3.90 1.61
N TYR A 286 -23.83 -4.41 2.34
CA TYR A 286 -25.16 -4.62 1.80
C TYR A 286 -25.81 -3.31 1.35
N PHE A 287 -25.73 -2.27 2.19
CA PHE A 287 -26.23 -0.94 1.82
C PHE A 287 -25.55 -0.41 0.54
N ALA A 288 -24.22 -0.52 0.44
CA ALA A 288 -23.48 -0.10 -0.75
C ALA A 288 -23.87 -0.92 -1.99
N ALA A 289 -24.11 -2.23 -1.86
CA ALA A 289 -24.55 -3.08 -2.97
C ALA A 289 -25.96 -2.70 -3.46
N GLY A 290 -26.89 -2.45 -2.53
CA GLY A 290 -28.23 -1.95 -2.85
C GLY A 290 -28.19 -0.60 -3.56
N SER A 291 -27.40 0.35 -3.05
CA SER A 291 -27.21 1.66 -3.67
C SER A 291 -26.56 1.58 -5.05
N THR A 292 -25.57 0.69 -5.22
CA THR A 292 -24.88 0.52 -6.52
C THR A 292 -25.82 -0.05 -7.57
N LEU A 293 -26.69 -1.00 -7.21
CA LEU A 293 -27.73 -1.52 -8.11
C LEU A 293 -28.75 -0.46 -8.47
N GLN A 294 -29.19 0.35 -7.50
CA GLN A 294 -30.05 1.49 -7.75
C GLN A 294 -29.42 2.46 -8.75
N ASP A 295 -28.15 2.82 -8.54
CA ASP A 295 -27.40 3.70 -9.44
C ASP A 295 -27.22 3.13 -10.85
N LEU A 296 -27.17 1.79 -11.00
CA LEU A 296 -27.14 1.12 -12.31
C LEU A 296 -28.50 1.19 -13.01
N MET A 297 -29.59 1.09 -12.27
CA MET A 297 -30.95 1.24 -12.81
C MET A 297 -31.26 2.68 -13.21
N ASP A 298 -30.77 3.65 -12.45
CA ASP A 298 -31.05 5.08 -12.63
C ASP A 298 -30.10 5.77 -13.61
N ALA A 299 -29.10 5.07 -14.16
CA ALA A 299 -28.17 5.66 -15.11
C ALA A 299 -28.88 6.05 -16.43
N ASP A 300 -28.62 7.27 -16.92
CA ASP A 300 -29.23 7.85 -18.13
C ASP A 300 -29.00 7.00 -19.39
N ASP A 301 -27.88 6.27 -19.45
CA ASP A 301 -27.50 5.39 -20.54
C ASP A 301 -27.83 3.90 -20.27
N SER A 302 -28.58 3.61 -19.21
CA SER A 302 -28.94 2.24 -18.84
C SER A 302 -29.81 1.59 -19.94
N LYS A 303 -29.19 0.73 -20.75
CA LYS A 303 -29.89 -0.11 -21.75
C LYS A 303 -30.45 -1.39 -21.13
N LEU A 304 -30.92 -1.31 -19.89
CA LEU A 304 -31.47 -2.47 -19.17
C LEU A 304 -32.85 -2.80 -19.72
N ASP A 305 -33.05 -4.05 -20.12
CA ASP A 305 -34.39 -4.54 -20.41
C ASP A 305 -35.24 -4.65 -19.12
N ALA A 306 -36.55 -4.80 -19.29
CA ALA A 306 -37.49 -4.84 -18.17
C ALA A 306 -37.21 -6.00 -17.20
N ALA A 307 -36.74 -7.16 -17.70
CA ALA A 307 -36.44 -8.31 -16.88
C ALA A 307 -35.21 -8.07 -15.99
N THR A 308 -34.16 -7.49 -16.55
CA THR A 308 -32.92 -7.13 -15.85
C THR A 308 -33.18 -6.05 -14.82
N ARG A 309 -33.99 -5.02 -15.16
CA ARG A 309 -34.39 -3.98 -14.21
C ARG A 309 -35.18 -4.57 -13.04
N GLU A 310 -36.08 -5.51 -13.30
CA GLU A 310 -36.85 -6.20 -12.25
C GLU A 310 -35.96 -7.09 -11.36
N GLU A 311 -34.98 -7.78 -11.94
CA GLU A 311 -33.96 -8.52 -11.18
C GLU A 311 -33.15 -7.58 -10.27
N PHE A 312 -32.67 -6.46 -10.81
CA PHE A 312 -31.87 -5.49 -10.06
C PHE A 312 -32.67 -4.86 -8.93
N LEU A 313 -33.93 -4.50 -9.17
CA LEU A 313 -34.84 -3.97 -8.17
C LEU A 313 -35.06 -4.96 -7.02
N MET A 314 -35.25 -6.25 -7.35
CA MET A 314 -35.42 -7.31 -6.36
C MET A 314 -34.14 -7.53 -5.55
N LYS A 315 -32.97 -7.61 -6.21
CA LYS A 315 -31.67 -7.77 -5.53
C LYS A 315 -31.36 -6.58 -4.62
N ALA A 316 -31.55 -5.35 -5.10
CA ALA A 316 -31.32 -4.14 -4.33
C ALA A 316 -32.23 -4.08 -3.09
N GLY A 317 -33.51 -4.42 -3.25
CA GLY A 317 -34.45 -4.56 -2.14
C GLY A 317 -33.98 -5.57 -1.10
N GLY A 318 -33.53 -6.76 -1.55
CA GLY A 318 -32.98 -7.79 -0.68
C GLY A 318 -31.69 -7.37 0.06
N TYR A 319 -30.81 -6.60 -0.58
CA TYR A 319 -29.64 -6.04 0.08
C TYR A 319 -30.00 -5.00 1.14
N TYR A 320 -30.94 -4.09 0.86
CA TYR A 320 -31.42 -3.16 1.88
C TYR A 320 -32.12 -3.89 3.03
N ASP A 321 -32.90 -4.93 2.75
CA ASP A 321 -33.51 -5.77 3.78
C ASP A 321 -32.45 -6.41 4.68
N LYS A 322 -31.37 -6.94 4.09
CA LYS A 322 -30.30 -7.52 4.89
C LYS A 322 -29.56 -6.48 5.73
N ALA A 323 -29.34 -5.28 5.20
CA ALA A 323 -28.77 -4.17 5.97
C ALA A 323 -29.65 -3.78 7.17
N LEU A 324 -30.98 -3.75 7.00
CA LEU A 324 -31.95 -3.45 8.06
C LEU A 324 -32.16 -4.60 9.05
N GLU A 325 -31.97 -5.86 8.64
CA GLU A 325 -31.94 -7.01 9.54
C GLU A 325 -30.73 -6.93 10.49
N LEU A 326 -29.57 -6.56 9.94
CA LEU A 326 -28.32 -6.40 10.70
C LEU A 326 -28.35 -5.15 11.60
N ASP A 327 -28.99 -4.07 11.15
CA ASP A 327 -29.25 -2.88 11.96
C ASP A 327 -30.62 -2.25 11.64
N PRO A 328 -31.63 -2.52 12.50
CA PRO A 328 -32.96 -1.93 12.35
C PRO A 328 -33.01 -0.40 12.47
N ASN A 329 -31.94 0.25 12.93
CA ASN A 329 -31.86 1.70 13.04
C ASN A 329 -31.09 2.35 11.88
N TYR A 330 -30.81 1.61 10.81
CA TYR A 330 -30.09 2.14 9.65
C TYR A 330 -30.98 3.01 8.76
N ALA A 331 -31.18 4.27 9.17
CA ALA A 331 -32.10 5.21 8.52
C ALA A 331 -31.85 5.38 7.02
N ASP A 332 -30.58 5.45 6.59
CA ASP A 332 -30.22 5.61 5.18
C ASP A 332 -30.67 4.40 4.34
N ALA A 333 -30.56 3.18 4.85
CA ALA A 333 -31.02 1.97 4.16
C ALA A 333 -32.54 1.96 4.01
N ALA A 334 -33.29 2.32 5.06
CA ALA A 334 -34.74 2.42 5.02
C ALA A 334 -35.20 3.51 4.03
N TYR A 335 -34.56 4.68 4.07
CA TYR A 335 -34.86 5.79 3.17
C TYR A 335 -34.56 5.42 1.71
N ASN A 336 -33.37 4.90 1.41
CA ASN A 336 -32.98 4.56 0.04
C ASN A 336 -33.84 3.42 -0.53
N LYS A 337 -34.17 2.40 0.28
CA LYS A 337 -35.14 1.36 -0.12
C LYS A 337 -36.50 1.97 -0.48
N GLY A 338 -36.98 2.89 0.35
CA GLY A 338 -38.22 3.62 0.14
C GLY A 338 -38.22 4.44 -1.15
N ALA A 339 -37.16 5.22 -1.38
CA ALA A 339 -36.98 6.04 -2.57
C ALA A 339 -36.86 5.18 -3.85
N MET A 340 -36.13 4.07 -3.80
CA MET A 340 -35.99 3.14 -4.91
C MET A 340 -37.35 2.59 -5.36
N TYR A 341 -38.17 2.11 -4.42
CA TYR A 341 -39.52 1.61 -4.76
C TYR A 341 -40.48 2.71 -5.16
N LEU A 342 -40.33 3.93 -4.62
CA LEU A 342 -41.11 5.09 -5.07
C LEU A 342 -40.84 5.37 -6.56
N ASN A 343 -39.56 5.43 -6.95
CA ASN A 343 -39.16 5.67 -8.33
C ASN A 343 -39.67 4.55 -9.26
N ALA A 344 -39.48 3.29 -8.88
CA ALA A 344 -40.00 2.15 -9.66
C ALA A 344 -41.53 2.19 -9.82
N GLY A 345 -42.25 2.61 -8.77
CA GLY A 345 -43.69 2.83 -8.83
C GLY A 345 -44.08 3.97 -9.79
N ILE A 346 -43.35 5.09 -9.76
CA ILE A 346 -43.56 6.23 -10.68
C ILE A 346 -43.30 5.82 -12.13
N ASP A 347 -42.23 5.07 -12.40
CA ASP A 347 -41.89 4.59 -13.74
C ASP A 347 -42.99 3.67 -14.28
N THR A 348 -43.46 2.74 -13.44
CA THR A 348 -44.54 1.81 -13.79
C THR A 348 -45.87 2.56 -14.03
N ASP A 349 -46.17 3.58 -13.22
CA ASP A 349 -47.36 4.42 -13.37
C ASP A 349 -47.28 5.28 -14.65
N THR A 350 -46.07 5.71 -15.02
CA THR A 350 -45.80 6.43 -16.26
C THR A 350 -45.97 5.53 -17.49
N GLU A 351 -45.42 4.31 -17.46
CA GLU A 351 -45.64 3.30 -18.50
C GLU A 351 -47.13 3.02 -18.69
N LYS A 352 -47.86 2.83 -17.58
CA LYS A 352 -49.31 2.63 -17.58
C LYS A 352 -50.05 3.76 -18.29
N ASN A 353 -49.68 5.01 -18.00
CA ASN A 353 -50.35 6.19 -18.55
C ASN A 353 -50.06 6.42 -20.04
N ASN A 354 -49.06 5.72 -20.60
CA ASN A 354 -48.69 5.78 -22.02
C ASN A 354 -49.33 4.65 -22.86
N LEU A 355 -50.10 3.75 -22.26
CA LEU A 355 -50.80 2.68 -22.98
C LEU A 355 -51.93 3.22 -23.87
N ASP A 356 -52.28 2.46 -24.91
CA ASP A 356 -53.51 2.71 -25.67
C ASP A 356 -54.75 2.55 -24.78
N LEU A 357 -55.76 3.41 -24.97
CA LEU A 357 -57.00 3.40 -24.19
C LEU A 357 -57.74 2.05 -24.23
N ASN A 358 -57.50 1.23 -25.27
CA ASN A 358 -58.11 -0.08 -25.43
C ASN A 358 -57.30 -1.22 -24.77
N ASP A 359 -56.06 -0.97 -24.36
CA ASP A 359 -55.20 -1.97 -23.70
C ASP A 359 -55.50 -2.10 -22.20
N ARG A 360 -56.74 -2.53 -21.90
CA ARG A 360 -57.24 -2.65 -20.53
C ARG A 360 -56.50 -3.68 -19.70
N GLU A 361 -55.99 -4.73 -20.33
CA GLU A 361 -55.28 -5.82 -19.64
C GLU A 361 -53.93 -5.33 -19.11
N ASN A 362 -53.11 -4.68 -19.94
CA ASN A 362 -51.85 -4.11 -19.48
C ASN A 362 -52.06 -2.94 -18.51
N PHE A 363 -53.13 -2.15 -18.69
CA PHE A 363 -53.46 -1.07 -17.74
C PHE A 363 -53.65 -1.63 -16.33
N GLN A 364 -54.49 -2.66 -16.17
CA GLN A 364 -54.74 -3.29 -14.87
C GLN A 364 -53.48 -3.95 -14.30
N ARG A 365 -52.68 -4.59 -15.16
CA ARG A 365 -51.41 -5.23 -14.76
C ARG A 365 -50.42 -4.20 -14.21
N LEU A 366 -50.19 -3.10 -14.92
CA LEU A 366 -49.26 -2.05 -14.51
C LEU A 366 -49.79 -1.27 -13.31
N GLU A 367 -51.10 -1.03 -13.20
CA GLU A 367 -51.71 -0.43 -12.00
C GLU A 367 -51.43 -1.27 -10.75
N LYS A 368 -51.64 -2.59 -10.83
CA LYS A 368 -51.34 -3.50 -9.73
C LYS A 368 -49.84 -3.46 -9.38
N LYS A 369 -48.96 -3.50 -10.38
CA LYS A 369 -47.50 -3.45 -10.18
C LYS A 369 -47.05 -2.13 -9.55
N ALA A 370 -47.56 -0.99 -10.02
CA ALA A 370 -47.25 0.33 -9.44
C ALA A 370 -47.71 0.42 -7.99
N ASN A 371 -48.92 -0.05 -7.67
CA ASN A 371 -49.43 -0.08 -6.30
C ASN A 371 -48.61 -1.00 -5.39
N GLU A 372 -48.11 -2.13 -5.89
CA GLU A 372 -47.19 -2.99 -5.14
C GLU A 372 -45.90 -2.24 -4.78
N MET A 373 -45.30 -1.51 -5.73
CA MET A 373 -44.10 -0.72 -5.48
C MET A 373 -44.37 0.43 -4.50
N PHE A 374 -45.51 1.12 -4.63
CA PHE A 374 -45.89 2.16 -3.68
C PHE A 374 -46.09 1.61 -2.27
N ASN A 375 -46.67 0.42 -2.10
CA ASN A 375 -46.79 -0.20 -0.78
C ASN A 375 -45.42 -0.57 -0.19
N LYS A 376 -44.52 -1.18 -0.97
CA LYS A 376 -43.13 -1.45 -0.52
C LYS A 376 -42.38 -0.17 -0.15
N SER A 377 -42.61 0.91 -0.89
CA SER A 377 -42.06 2.23 -0.58
C SER A 377 -42.60 2.78 0.74
N ILE A 378 -43.91 2.70 0.97
CA ILE A 378 -44.56 3.10 2.24
C ILE A 378 -43.93 2.34 3.41
N GLU A 379 -43.86 1.00 3.35
CA GLU A 379 -43.31 0.17 4.42
C GLU A 379 -41.88 0.62 4.81
N ALA A 380 -41.01 0.84 3.82
CA ALA A 380 -39.65 1.28 4.06
C ALA A 380 -39.57 2.74 4.58
N LEU A 381 -40.36 3.65 4.02
CA LEU A 381 -40.40 5.06 4.45
C LEU A 381 -41.03 5.24 5.82
N GLU A 382 -41.94 4.37 6.26
CA GLU A 382 -42.45 4.37 7.63
C GLU A 382 -41.35 4.00 8.64
N VAL A 383 -40.50 3.02 8.31
CA VAL A 383 -39.30 2.72 9.11
C VAL A 383 -38.37 3.93 9.14
N ALA A 384 -38.09 4.54 7.99
CA ALA A 384 -37.25 5.73 7.92
C ALA A 384 -37.84 6.91 8.72
N HIS A 385 -39.16 7.12 8.67
CA HIS A 385 -39.87 8.15 9.43
C HIS A 385 -39.82 7.90 10.94
N LYS A 386 -39.92 6.64 11.37
CA LYS A 386 -39.78 6.29 12.79
C LYS A 386 -38.38 6.64 13.32
N LEU A 387 -37.35 6.46 12.49
CA LEU A 387 -35.96 6.77 12.84
C LEU A 387 -35.65 8.28 12.75
N ASP A 388 -36.25 8.99 11.79
CA ASP A 388 -36.13 10.44 11.61
C ASP A 388 -37.50 11.10 11.43
N SER A 389 -38.20 11.27 12.56
CA SER A 389 -39.57 11.82 12.58
C SER A 389 -39.67 13.28 12.19
N LYS A 390 -38.54 14.00 12.09
CA LYS A 390 -38.49 15.42 11.73
C LYS A 390 -38.13 15.65 10.27
N ASN A 391 -37.88 14.59 9.51
CA ASN A 391 -37.59 14.70 8.09
C ASN A 391 -38.84 15.05 7.28
N ALA A 392 -39.01 16.34 6.96
CA ALA A 392 -40.16 16.81 6.18
C ALA A 392 -40.27 16.14 4.80
N SER A 393 -39.15 15.75 4.18
CA SER A 393 -39.15 15.06 2.88
C SER A 393 -39.79 13.67 2.98
N ILE A 394 -39.44 12.88 4.01
CA ILE A 394 -40.04 11.57 4.25
C ILE A 394 -41.55 11.69 4.49
N VAL A 395 -41.96 12.64 5.34
CA VAL A 395 -43.39 12.89 5.63
C VAL A 395 -44.14 13.29 4.36
N LYS A 396 -43.52 14.13 3.51
CA LYS A 396 -44.09 14.53 2.22
C LYS A 396 -44.25 13.34 1.27
N TYR A 397 -43.28 12.45 1.17
CA TYR A 397 -43.38 11.24 0.34
C TYR A 397 -44.47 10.30 0.86
N LEU A 398 -44.51 10.02 2.16
CA LEU A 398 -45.57 9.20 2.78
C LEU A 398 -46.97 9.78 2.51
N LYS A 399 -47.17 11.10 2.67
CA LYS A 399 -48.44 11.76 2.32
C LYS A 399 -48.85 11.50 0.86
N ILE A 400 -47.93 11.63 -0.08
CA ILE A 400 -48.21 11.44 -1.51
C ILE A 400 -48.56 9.97 -1.79
N LEU A 401 -47.75 9.05 -1.28
CA LEU A 401 -47.92 7.62 -1.46
C LEU A 401 -49.23 7.11 -0.86
N TYR A 402 -49.58 7.54 0.35
CA TYR A 402 -50.87 7.21 0.97
C TYR A 402 -52.07 7.70 0.17
N GLY A 403 -51.93 8.85 -0.49
CA GLY A 403 -52.93 9.31 -1.46
C GLY A 403 -53.05 8.40 -2.68
N LYS A 404 -51.92 7.98 -3.26
CA LYS A 404 -51.89 7.09 -4.43
C LYS A 404 -52.51 5.72 -4.14
N VAL A 405 -52.25 5.14 -2.98
CA VAL A 405 -52.81 3.82 -2.59
C VAL A 405 -54.20 3.92 -1.93
N GLY A 406 -54.79 5.11 -1.85
CA GLY A 406 -56.14 5.33 -1.33
C GLY A 406 -56.28 5.29 0.19
N ASN A 407 -55.18 5.28 0.95
CA ASN A 407 -55.23 5.33 2.41
C ASN A 407 -55.42 6.78 2.91
N ARG A 408 -56.68 7.22 2.87
CA ARG A 408 -57.04 8.62 3.17
C ARG A 408 -56.74 9.03 4.61
N GLU A 409 -56.89 8.10 5.56
CA GLU A 409 -56.63 8.35 6.98
C GLU A 409 -55.15 8.68 7.21
N LYS A 410 -54.24 7.79 6.78
CA LYS A 410 -52.80 7.99 6.88
C LYS A 410 -52.31 9.19 6.07
N GLN A 411 -52.93 9.47 4.93
CA GLN A 411 -52.63 10.68 4.18
C GLN A 411 -52.93 11.96 4.97
N VAL A 412 -54.07 12.03 5.67
CA VAL A 412 -54.44 13.17 6.52
C VAL A 412 -53.49 13.28 7.71
N GLU A 413 -53.12 12.14 8.32
CA GLU A 413 -52.12 12.07 9.40
C GLU A 413 -50.79 12.72 8.97
N MET A 414 -50.22 12.28 7.84
CA MET A 414 -48.96 12.84 7.32
C MET A 414 -49.09 14.31 6.92
N ASN A 415 -50.26 14.74 6.42
CA ASN A 415 -50.49 16.15 6.11
C ASN A 415 -50.52 17.04 7.35
N ASN A 416 -51.09 16.56 8.46
CA ASN A 416 -51.06 17.28 9.73
C ASN A 416 -49.63 17.31 10.28
N LYS A 417 -48.90 16.19 10.22
CA LYS A 417 -47.51 16.12 10.64
C LYS A 417 -46.61 17.09 9.89
N LEU A 418 -46.79 17.22 8.57
CA LEU A 418 -46.01 18.14 7.75
C LEU A 418 -46.21 19.60 8.19
N LYS A 419 -47.44 19.99 8.54
CA LYS A 419 -47.74 21.34 9.07
C LYS A 419 -47.14 21.61 10.44
N GLU A 420 -46.85 20.58 11.23
CA GLU A 420 -46.14 20.74 12.52
C GLU A 420 -44.62 20.97 12.34
N LEU A 421 -44.09 20.62 11.16
CA LEU A 421 -42.67 20.75 10.82
C LEU A 421 -42.34 22.06 10.07
N GLU A 422 -43.37 22.74 9.56
CA GLU A 422 -43.33 24.09 8.96
C GLU A 422 -43.48 25.17 10.04
#